data_AF-A0A4R8RRC5-F1
#
_entry.id   AF-A0A4R8RRC5-F1
#
_cell.length_a   1.000
_cell.length_b   1.000
_cell.length_c   1.000
_cell.angle_alpha   90.00
_cell.angle_beta   90.00
_cell.angle_gamma   90.00
#
_symmetry.space_group_name_H-M   'P 1'
#
loop_
_entity.id
_entity.type
_entity.pdbx_description
1 polymer ?
#
loop_
_entity_poly.entity_id
_entity_poly.type
_entity_poly.pdbx_seq_one_letter_code
_entity_poly.pdbx_strand_id
1 'polypeptide(L)'
;MPKPQVDYSLYLVTDSTPAILGSRDLATVVEAAVKGGVTCVQYRDKTSDTGDLVAVAKRLHAVTKAHGVPLLINDRVDVALAVGCEGVHIGQDDMDYATARKLLGPDAIVGVTTSTVDEALKACADGADYLGIGTVFSTSTKENTKHIIGTAGLREILSAMASAGHVPRVKTVCIGGINSGNIQRVLYQSASPSGPALDGVALVSAIVAADDPEAESRRLLELVRSSPLYRSTVKAAAAVADAADLVRLVPGVVRTVAELSPLSHNMTNLVVQNFAANVALAVGASPIMANYGDEAPDLARLGGALVINMGTVTPEGLANYLKALAAYNAAGRPVVFDPVGAGATSIRRAAVRTILAGGYLDLIKGNEGEIATVYGQGVLEQQQQKGVDSTSTLSREQKITLVKQLAARERNVVLMTGETDYVSDGTRTFAVENGHELLGQITGTGCVLGTTVSAMLAAHADDKLLAVVAGLLHYEIAAERAAARRDVQGPGTFVPAFIDELARIRSLTVEGDVKWLEGAKVKAVEV
;
A
#
# COMPACT_ATOMS: atom_id res chain seq x y z
N MET A 1 7.20 -35.86 -21.29
CA MET A 1 8.16 -35.68 -20.16
C MET A 1 7.33 -35.15 -19.00
N PRO A 2 7.60 -35.47 -17.73
CA PRO A 2 6.81 -34.90 -16.64
C PRO A 2 6.81 -33.37 -16.74
N LYS A 3 5.65 -32.77 -16.49
CA LYS A 3 5.46 -31.33 -16.58
C LYS A 3 6.53 -30.58 -15.76
N PRO A 4 7.25 -29.62 -16.36
CA PRO A 4 8.31 -28.92 -15.65
C PRO A 4 7.74 -28.13 -14.47
N GLN A 5 8.41 -28.21 -13.32
CA GLN A 5 8.12 -27.30 -12.20
C GLN A 5 8.67 -25.93 -12.55
N VAL A 6 7.79 -24.93 -12.61
CA VAL A 6 8.15 -23.56 -13.01
C VAL A 6 8.25 -22.67 -11.77
N ASP A 7 9.36 -21.94 -11.66
CA ASP A 7 9.51 -20.83 -10.73
C ASP A 7 8.97 -19.55 -11.39
N TYR A 8 7.87 -19.03 -10.86
CA TYR A 8 7.20 -17.82 -11.37
C TYR A 8 7.69 -16.53 -10.72
N SER A 9 8.69 -16.58 -9.81
CA SER A 9 9.15 -15.46 -8.99
C SER A 9 9.36 -14.17 -9.80
N LEU A 10 10.16 -14.25 -10.87
CA LEU A 10 10.45 -13.12 -11.75
C LEU A 10 10.20 -13.53 -13.21
N TYR A 11 9.04 -13.13 -13.72
CA TYR A 11 8.57 -13.51 -15.04
C TYR A 11 8.76 -12.36 -16.03
N LEU A 12 9.65 -12.52 -16.99
CA LEU A 12 9.83 -11.58 -18.09
C LEU A 12 8.82 -11.82 -19.20
N VAL A 13 8.06 -10.80 -19.56
CA VAL A 13 7.30 -10.74 -20.82
C VAL A 13 8.04 -9.78 -21.75
N THR A 14 8.42 -10.26 -22.93
CA THR A 14 9.18 -9.46 -23.91
C THR A 14 8.30 -8.44 -24.64
N ASP A 15 8.94 -7.42 -25.17
CA ASP A 15 8.33 -6.48 -26.11
C ASP A 15 9.40 -5.99 -27.10
N SER A 16 9.22 -6.33 -28.37
CA SER A 16 10.17 -6.01 -29.44
C SER A 16 9.99 -4.61 -30.03
N THR A 17 9.03 -3.81 -29.54
CA THR A 17 8.75 -2.52 -30.13
C THR A 17 9.92 -1.55 -29.94
N PRO A 18 10.20 -0.65 -30.90
CA PRO A 18 11.25 0.35 -30.76
C PRO A 18 11.09 1.25 -29.53
N ALA A 19 9.85 1.43 -29.04
CA ALA A 19 9.57 2.23 -27.85
C ALA A 19 10.11 1.61 -26.55
N ILE A 20 10.28 0.28 -26.49
CA ILE A 20 10.72 -0.43 -25.28
C ILE A 20 12.11 -1.04 -25.49
N LEU A 21 12.31 -1.76 -26.61
CA LEU A 21 13.58 -2.41 -26.89
C LEU A 21 14.64 -1.42 -27.41
N GLY A 22 14.22 -0.37 -28.12
CA GLY A 22 15.11 0.52 -28.86
C GLY A 22 15.73 -0.19 -30.06
N SER A 23 17.04 0.00 -30.26
CA SER A 23 17.82 -0.65 -31.32
C SER A 23 18.56 -1.92 -30.88
N ARG A 24 18.31 -2.37 -29.65
CA ARG A 24 19.01 -3.53 -29.06
C ARG A 24 18.48 -4.84 -29.64
N ASP A 25 19.32 -5.87 -29.59
CA ASP A 25 18.89 -7.23 -29.92
C ASP A 25 18.13 -7.85 -28.74
N LEU A 26 16.93 -8.39 -29.01
CA LEU A 26 16.07 -8.96 -27.97
C LEU A 26 16.70 -10.17 -27.29
N ALA A 27 17.40 -11.03 -28.03
CA ALA A 27 18.01 -12.23 -27.45
C ALA A 27 19.13 -11.86 -26.45
N THR A 28 19.91 -10.83 -26.78
CA THR A 28 20.93 -10.27 -25.88
C THR A 28 20.31 -9.70 -24.60
N VAL A 29 19.19 -8.96 -24.71
CA VAL A 29 18.47 -8.41 -23.55
C VAL A 29 17.90 -9.54 -22.68
N VAL A 30 17.30 -10.57 -23.28
CA VAL A 30 16.76 -11.73 -22.56
C VAL A 30 17.88 -12.52 -21.89
N GLU A 31 19.03 -12.71 -22.54
CA GLU A 31 20.18 -13.38 -21.94
C GLU A 31 20.68 -12.63 -20.70
N ALA A 32 20.83 -11.31 -20.78
CA ALA A 32 21.21 -10.47 -19.64
C ALA A 32 20.18 -10.58 -18.50
N ALA A 33 18.89 -10.51 -18.80
CA ALA A 33 17.83 -10.63 -17.80
C ALA A 33 17.82 -12.00 -17.10
N VAL A 34 18.04 -13.09 -17.85
CA VAL A 34 18.16 -14.45 -17.32
C VAL A 34 19.38 -14.60 -16.43
N LYS A 35 20.54 -14.03 -16.80
CA LYS A 35 21.74 -13.97 -15.93
C LYS A 35 21.47 -13.19 -14.64
N GLY A 36 20.60 -12.19 -14.71
CA GLY A 36 20.13 -11.41 -13.56
C GLY A 36 19.13 -12.14 -12.67
N GLY A 37 18.61 -13.30 -13.10
CA GLY A 37 17.74 -14.15 -12.29
C GLY A 37 16.26 -14.17 -12.69
N VAL A 38 15.92 -13.76 -13.92
CA VAL A 38 14.60 -14.06 -14.50
C VAL A 38 14.37 -15.58 -14.51
N THR A 39 13.22 -16.01 -14.00
CA THR A 39 12.88 -17.42 -13.77
C THR A 39 11.88 -18.01 -14.76
N CYS A 40 11.24 -17.15 -15.56
CA CYS A 40 10.34 -17.53 -16.65
C CYS A 40 10.38 -16.46 -17.74
N VAL A 41 10.35 -16.84 -19.02
CA VAL A 41 10.33 -15.89 -20.15
C VAL A 41 9.12 -16.17 -21.04
N GLN A 42 8.40 -15.12 -21.42
CA GLN A 42 7.36 -15.14 -22.44
C GLN A 42 7.78 -14.30 -23.64
N TYR A 43 7.82 -14.93 -24.80
CA TYR A 43 7.97 -14.23 -26.06
C TYR A 43 6.61 -13.68 -26.53
N ARG A 44 6.52 -12.35 -26.66
CA ARG A 44 5.33 -11.64 -27.12
C ARG A 44 5.69 -10.74 -28.30
N ASP A 45 5.12 -11.08 -29.44
CA ASP A 45 5.23 -10.32 -30.67
C ASP A 45 3.87 -10.35 -31.39
N LYS A 46 3.30 -9.18 -31.62
CA LYS A 46 1.97 -9.03 -32.25
C LYS A 46 2.04 -8.63 -33.72
N THR A 47 3.23 -8.32 -34.22
CA THR A 47 3.39 -7.61 -35.50
C THR A 47 4.22 -8.40 -36.50
N SER A 48 5.15 -9.24 -36.04
CA SER A 48 6.03 -9.99 -36.94
C SER A 48 5.30 -11.12 -37.64
N ASP A 49 5.73 -11.41 -38.88
CA ASP A 49 5.27 -12.57 -39.62
C ASP A 49 5.70 -13.87 -38.92
N THR A 50 4.91 -14.93 -39.11
CA THR A 50 5.09 -16.21 -38.41
C THR A 50 6.50 -16.80 -38.59
N GLY A 51 7.11 -16.65 -39.77
CA GLY A 51 8.46 -17.16 -40.04
C GLY A 51 9.52 -16.49 -39.17
N ASP A 52 9.46 -15.15 -39.06
CA ASP A 52 10.36 -14.37 -38.22
C ASP A 52 10.12 -14.63 -36.74
N LEU A 53 8.84 -14.75 -36.34
CA LEU A 53 8.46 -15.09 -34.97
C LEU A 53 9.06 -16.43 -34.55
N VAL A 54 8.96 -17.47 -35.38
CA VAL A 54 9.58 -18.78 -35.12
C VAL A 54 11.12 -18.68 -35.06
N ALA A 55 11.74 -17.90 -35.95
CA ALA A 55 13.18 -17.73 -35.96
C ALA A 55 13.69 -17.04 -34.69
N VAL A 56 13.02 -15.97 -34.23
CA VAL A 56 13.32 -15.29 -32.97
C VAL A 56 13.07 -16.20 -31.78
N ALA A 57 11.91 -16.86 -31.73
CA ALA A 57 11.55 -17.78 -30.66
C ALA A 57 12.56 -18.91 -30.48
N LYS A 58 13.11 -19.47 -31.58
CA LYS A 58 14.20 -20.46 -31.52
C LYS A 58 15.48 -19.91 -30.88
N ARG A 59 15.86 -18.66 -31.20
CA ARG A 59 17.03 -18.01 -30.58
C ARG A 59 16.79 -17.79 -29.09
N LEU A 60 15.61 -17.29 -28.71
CA LEU A 60 15.23 -17.11 -27.31
C LEU A 60 15.22 -18.44 -26.56
N HIS A 61 14.66 -19.50 -27.15
CA HIS A 61 14.61 -20.83 -26.51
C HIS A 61 16.00 -21.39 -26.26
N ALA A 62 16.93 -21.21 -27.19
CA ALA A 62 18.33 -21.61 -26.99
C ALA A 62 18.96 -20.89 -25.78
N VAL A 63 18.72 -19.58 -25.66
CA VAL A 63 19.20 -18.76 -24.54
C VAL A 63 18.59 -19.22 -23.21
N THR A 64 17.28 -19.36 -23.13
CA THR A 64 16.58 -19.70 -21.88
C THR A 64 16.88 -21.13 -21.45
N LYS A 65 16.90 -22.07 -22.40
CA LYS A 65 17.23 -23.48 -22.15
C LYS A 65 18.64 -23.69 -21.61
N ALA A 66 19.61 -22.90 -22.08
CA ALA A 66 20.98 -22.93 -21.56
C ALA A 66 21.07 -22.57 -20.07
N HIS A 67 20.07 -21.87 -19.54
CA HIS A 67 19.98 -21.45 -18.14
C HIS A 67 18.88 -22.19 -17.36
N GLY A 68 18.23 -23.20 -17.96
CA GLY A 68 17.14 -23.93 -17.30
C GLY A 68 15.85 -23.11 -17.09
N VAL A 69 15.67 -22.03 -17.84
CA VAL A 69 14.50 -21.15 -17.77
C VAL A 69 13.49 -21.53 -18.86
N PRO A 70 12.20 -21.75 -18.55
CA PRO A 70 11.19 -22.06 -19.56
C PRO A 70 10.89 -20.86 -20.45
N LEU A 71 10.66 -21.14 -21.74
CA LEU A 71 10.13 -20.19 -22.70
C LEU A 71 8.66 -20.49 -23.00
N LEU A 72 7.82 -19.48 -22.83
CA LEU A 72 6.41 -19.50 -23.22
C LEU A 72 6.18 -18.61 -24.44
N ILE A 73 5.25 -18.98 -25.31
CA ILE A 73 4.82 -18.14 -26.44
C ILE A 73 3.47 -17.51 -26.12
N ASN A 74 3.36 -16.20 -26.32
CA ASN A 74 2.10 -15.48 -26.17
C ASN A 74 1.17 -15.78 -27.36
N ASP A 75 -0.03 -16.26 -27.08
CA ASP A 75 -1.20 -16.51 -27.95
C ASP A 75 -1.00 -17.55 -29.09
N ARG A 76 0.22 -17.74 -29.58
CA ARG A 76 0.55 -18.51 -30.79
C ARG A 76 0.95 -19.96 -30.51
N VAL A 77 -0.05 -20.83 -30.36
CA VAL A 77 0.11 -22.28 -30.16
C VAL A 77 0.89 -22.94 -31.31
N ASP A 78 0.65 -22.52 -32.55
CA ASP A 78 1.33 -23.00 -33.75
C ASP A 78 2.84 -22.74 -33.69
N VAL A 79 3.25 -21.57 -33.22
CA VAL A 79 4.65 -21.19 -33.06
C VAL A 79 5.29 -22.00 -31.93
N ALA A 80 4.60 -22.16 -30.79
CA ALA A 80 5.10 -22.98 -29.69
C ALA A 80 5.40 -24.42 -30.12
N LEU A 81 4.51 -25.01 -30.92
CA LEU A 81 4.71 -26.34 -31.52
C LEU A 81 5.88 -26.37 -32.51
N ALA A 82 6.01 -25.35 -33.37
CA ALA A 82 7.09 -25.27 -34.37
C ALA A 82 8.49 -25.10 -33.74
N VAL A 83 8.56 -24.43 -32.58
CA VAL A 83 9.79 -24.23 -31.79
C VAL A 83 10.07 -25.45 -30.91
N GLY A 84 9.03 -26.09 -30.37
CA GLY A 84 9.16 -27.15 -29.37
C GLY A 84 9.54 -26.60 -27.98
N CYS A 85 9.04 -25.42 -27.62
CA CYS A 85 9.26 -24.80 -26.31
C CYS A 85 8.22 -25.28 -25.27
N GLU A 86 8.35 -24.80 -24.03
CA GLU A 86 7.70 -25.41 -22.88
C GLU A 86 6.19 -25.12 -22.77
N GLY A 87 5.67 -24.09 -23.46
CA GLY A 87 4.24 -23.82 -23.46
C GLY A 87 3.81 -22.48 -24.02
N VAL A 88 2.60 -22.06 -23.62
CA VAL A 88 1.96 -20.82 -24.06
C VAL A 88 1.33 -20.04 -22.91
N HIS A 89 1.07 -18.76 -23.16
CA HIS A 89 0.13 -17.95 -22.40
C HIS A 89 -0.95 -17.43 -23.33
N ILE A 90 -2.20 -17.45 -22.88
CA ILE A 90 -3.37 -17.17 -23.72
C ILE A 90 -4.17 -16.01 -23.11
N GLY A 91 -4.54 -15.02 -23.92
CA GLY A 91 -5.47 -13.96 -23.54
C GLY A 91 -6.95 -14.34 -23.70
N GLN A 92 -7.84 -13.43 -23.31
CA GLN A 92 -9.28 -13.67 -23.33
C GLN A 92 -9.89 -13.69 -24.74
N ASP A 93 -9.25 -13.01 -25.70
CA ASP A 93 -9.72 -12.89 -27.09
C ASP A 93 -9.03 -13.87 -28.05
N ASP A 94 -8.18 -14.77 -27.52
CA ASP A 94 -7.35 -15.69 -28.28
C ASP A 94 -7.99 -17.08 -28.42
N MET A 95 -7.21 -18.08 -28.88
CA MET A 95 -7.64 -19.48 -28.90
C MET A 95 -8.04 -19.93 -27.49
N ASP A 96 -9.21 -20.56 -27.35
CA ASP A 96 -9.67 -21.01 -26.05
C ASP A 96 -8.74 -22.06 -25.41
N TYR A 97 -8.72 -22.09 -24.08
CA TYR A 97 -7.85 -22.98 -23.30
C TYR A 97 -8.01 -24.46 -23.70
N ALA A 98 -9.24 -24.93 -23.92
CA ALA A 98 -9.49 -26.35 -24.18
C ALA A 98 -8.91 -26.77 -25.53
N THR A 99 -9.04 -25.91 -26.55
CA THR A 99 -8.41 -26.12 -27.87
C THR A 99 -6.89 -26.11 -27.77
N ALA A 100 -6.30 -25.13 -27.08
CA ALA A 100 -4.84 -25.06 -26.90
C ALA A 100 -4.30 -26.29 -26.16
N ARG A 101 -4.96 -26.72 -25.09
CA ARG A 101 -4.62 -27.92 -24.33
C ARG A 101 -4.68 -29.19 -25.19
N LYS A 102 -5.69 -29.31 -26.06
CA LYS A 102 -5.82 -30.44 -26.99
C LYS A 102 -4.67 -30.52 -27.99
N LEU A 103 -4.19 -29.38 -28.48
CA LEU A 103 -3.09 -29.31 -29.45
C LEU A 103 -1.71 -29.53 -28.81
N LEU A 104 -1.48 -28.95 -27.63
CA LEU A 104 -0.19 -29.01 -26.94
C LEU A 104 0.01 -30.26 -26.09
N GLY A 105 -1.08 -30.94 -25.73
CA GLY A 105 -1.06 -32.10 -24.85
C GLY A 105 -0.96 -31.74 -23.35
N PRO A 106 -0.89 -32.77 -22.48
CA PRO A 106 -0.98 -32.59 -21.02
C PRO A 106 0.28 -31.98 -20.40
N ASP A 107 1.45 -32.19 -21.02
CA ASP A 107 2.75 -31.84 -20.44
C ASP A 107 3.12 -30.36 -20.63
N ALA A 108 2.54 -29.68 -21.63
CA ALA A 108 2.83 -28.28 -21.91
C ALA A 108 2.30 -27.34 -20.80
N ILE A 109 3.00 -26.24 -20.58
CA ILE A 109 2.53 -25.16 -19.69
C ILE A 109 1.50 -24.33 -20.45
N VAL A 110 0.33 -24.09 -19.84
CA VAL A 110 -0.70 -23.19 -20.41
C VAL A 110 -1.15 -22.22 -19.33
N GLY A 111 -0.76 -20.96 -19.51
CA GLY A 111 -1.21 -19.83 -18.68
C GLY A 111 -2.40 -19.10 -19.30
N VAL A 112 -3.22 -18.49 -18.46
CA VAL A 112 -4.39 -17.71 -18.90
C VAL A 112 -4.36 -16.32 -18.27
N THR A 113 -4.60 -15.27 -19.06
CA THR A 113 -4.82 -13.90 -18.55
C THR A 113 -6.16 -13.82 -17.84
N THR A 114 -6.24 -13.20 -16.67
CA THR A 114 -7.51 -12.95 -15.97
C THR A 114 -7.53 -11.56 -15.32
N SER A 115 -8.71 -10.96 -15.27
CA SER A 115 -8.96 -9.63 -14.72
C SER A 115 -10.13 -9.61 -13.73
N THR A 116 -10.92 -10.69 -13.65
CA THR A 116 -12.08 -10.80 -12.76
C THR A 116 -12.07 -12.11 -11.97
N VAL A 117 -12.86 -12.17 -10.89
CA VAL A 117 -13.04 -13.40 -10.09
C VAL A 117 -13.59 -14.53 -10.96
N ASP A 118 -14.60 -14.25 -11.78
CA ASP A 118 -15.25 -15.27 -12.62
C ASP A 118 -14.30 -15.85 -13.66
N GLU A 119 -13.50 -15.02 -14.33
CA GLU A 119 -12.45 -15.46 -15.26
C GLU A 119 -11.42 -16.35 -14.56
N ALA A 120 -10.97 -15.96 -13.36
CA ALA A 120 -10.01 -16.71 -12.58
C ALA A 120 -10.52 -18.09 -12.16
N LEU A 121 -11.75 -18.16 -11.63
CA LEU A 121 -12.37 -19.42 -11.24
C LEU A 121 -12.62 -20.32 -12.46
N LYS A 122 -13.08 -19.75 -13.57
CA LYS A 122 -13.25 -20.48 -14.83
C LYS A 122 -11.93 -21.08 -15.32
N ALA A 123 -10.87 -20.28 -15.41
CA ALA A 123 -9.56 -20.75 -15.86
C ALA A 123 -9.00 -21.84 -14.93
N CYS A 124 -9.22 -21.74 -13.63
CA CYS A 124 -8.85 -22.78 -12.66
C CYS A 124 -9.64 -24.09 -12.86
N ALA A 125 -10.94 -24.00 -13.16
CA ALA A 125 -11.80 -25.14 -13.42
C ALA A 125 -11.44 -25.84 -14.74
N ASP A 126 -11.11 -25.06 -15.77
CA ASP A 126 -10.67 -25.57 -17.07
C ASP A 126 -9.30 -26.27 -16.97
N GLY A 127 -8.50 -25.95 -15.94
CA GLY A 127 -7.25 -26.65 -15.60
C GLY A 127 -5.99 -25.89 -16.00
N ALA A 128 -6.06 -24.56 -16.10
CA ALA A 128 -4.90 -23.70 -16.34
C ALA A 128 -3.79 -23.98 -15.32
N ASP A 129 -2.53 -23.91 -15.77
CA ASP A 129 -1.37 -24.18 -14.93
C ASP A 129 -1.02 -22.99 -14.04
N TYR A 130 -1.23 -21.80 -14.58
CA TYR A 130 -1.08 -20.55 -13.86
C TYR A 130 -1.96 -19.46 -14.46
N LEU A 131 -2.22 -18.42 -13.67
CA LEU A 131 -2.95 -17.23 -14.11
C LEU A 131 -2.04 -16.01 -14.13
N GLY A 132 -2.13 -15.22 -15.20
CA GLY A 132 -1.60 -13.86 -15.27
C GLY A 132 -2.69 -12.86 -14.90
N ILE A 133 -2.68 -12.38 -13.67
CA ILE A 133 -3.73 -11.51 -13.12
C ILE A 133 -3.37 -10.04 -13.36
N GLY A 134 -4.23 -9.30 -14.05
CA GLY A 134 -3.98 -7.88 -14.32
C GLY A 134 -5.01 -7.28 -15.26
N THR A 135 -4.97 -5.97 -15.54
CA THR A 135 -3.82 -5.07 -15.35
C THR A 135 -3.84 -4.42 -13.95
N VAL A 136 -2.73 -4.50 -13.19
CA VAL A 136 -2.68 -3.95 -11.81
C VAL A 136 -2.70 -2.43 -11.80
N PHE A 137 -1.83 -1.79 -12.59
CA PHE A 137 -1.76 -0.33 -12.78
C PHE A 137 -1.73 0.02 -14.27
N SER A 138 -2.04 1.27 -14.63
CA SER A 138 -1.95 1.73 -16.02
C SER A 138 -0.54 1.50 -16.60
N THR A 139 -0.47 1.04 -17.84
CA THR A 139 0.79 0.78 -18.56
C THR A 139 0.64 1.15 -20.03
N SER A 140 1.74 1.55 -20.67
CA SER A 140 1.82 1.82 -22.12
C SER A 140 1.98 0.55 -22.96
N THR A 141 2.26 -0.61 -22.35
CA THR A 141 2.54 -1.87 -23.08
C THR A 141 1.29 -2.57 -23.65
N LYS A 142 0.10 -2.23 -23.14
CA LYS A 142 -1.18 -2.73 -23.67
C LYS A 142 -2.12 -1.54 -23.89
N GLU A 143 -2.62 -1.39 -25.11
CA GLU A 143 -3.55 -0.31 -25.48
C GLU A 143 -4.97 -0.51 -24.89
N ASN A 144 -5.30 -1.72 -24.41
CA ASN A 144 -6.62 -2.07 -23.90
C ASN A 144 -6.63 -2.12 -22.36
N THR A 145 -6.55 -0.95 -21.71
CA THR A 145 -6.54 -0.79 -20.23
C THR A 145 -7.95 -0.79 -19.61
N LYS A 146 -8.90 -1.56 -20.15
CA LYS A 146 -10.33 -1.46 -19.79
C LYS A 146 -10.63 -1.85 -18.34
N HIS A 147 -9.73 -2.58 -17.66
CA HIS A 147 -9.93 -3.05 -16.29
C HIS A 147 -8.63 -2.96 -15.47
N ILE A 148 -8.37 -1.80 -14.86
CA ILE A 148 -7.31 -1.63 -13.86
C ILE A 148 -7.87 -2.09 -12.50
N ILE A 149 -7.30 -3.15 -11.95
CA ILE A 149 -7.85 -3.80 -10.74
C ILE A 149 -7.15 -3.40 -9.44
N GLY A 150 -5.93 -2.87 -9.52
CA GLY A 150 -5.11 -2.55 -8.35
C GLY A 150 -4.79 -3.75 -7.46
N THR A 151 -4.20 -3.49 -6.30
CA THR A 151 -3.85 -4.52 -5.31
C THR A 151 -5.08 -5.13 -4.62
N ALA A 152 -6.17 -4.36 -4.51
CA ALA A 152 -7.42 -4.83 -3.94
C ALA A 152 -8.08 -5.91 -4.82
N GLY A 153 -8.20 -5.69 -6.13
CA GLY A 153 -8.76 -6.68 -7.05
C GLY A 153 -7.89 -7.93 -7.17
N LEU A 154 -6.55 -7.79 -7.09
CA LEU A 154 -5.65 -8.96 -6.97
C LEU A 154 -6.02 -9.81 -5.74
N ARG A 155 -6.17 -9.18 -4.58
CA ARG A 155 -6.50 -9.88 -3.34
C ARG A 155 -7.87 -10.56 -3.38
N GLU A 156 -8.86 -9.92 -4.01
CA GLU A 156 -10.19 -10.49 -4.21
C GLU A 156 -10.13 -11.77 -5.04
N ILE A 157 -9.45 -11.73 -6.18
CA ILE A 157 -9.25 -12.89 -7.06
C ILE A 157 -8.52 -14.01 -6.32
N LEU A 158 -7.41 -13.71 -5.63
CA LEU A 158 -6.65 -14.69 -4.88
C LEU A 158 -7.49 -15.35 -3.78
N SER A 159 -8.27 -14.56 -3.04
CA SER A 159 -9.14 -15.05 -1.96
C SER A 159 -10.25 -15.94 -2.47
N ALA A 160 -10.85 -15.61 -3.62
CA ALA A 160 -11.85 -16.44 -4.28
C ALA A 160 -11.27 -17.78 -4.75
N MET A 161 -10.08 -17.75 -5.38
CA MET A 161 -9.37 -18.97 -5.80
C MET A 161 -9.03 -19.88 -4.62
N ALA A 162 -8.56 -19.32 -3.51
CA ALA A 162 -8.26 -20.10 -2.30
C ALA A 162 -9.53 -20.70 -1.68
N SER A 163 -10.62 -19.92 -1.59
CA SER A 163 -11.91 -20.40 -1.09
C SER A 163 -12.47 -21.54 -1.96
N ALA A 164 -12.21 -21.52 -3.27
CA ALA A 164 -12.57 -22.59 -4.20
C ALA A 164 -11.58 -23.77 -4.22
N GLY A 165 -10.54 -23.77 -3.37
CA GLY A 165 -9.57 -24.86 -3.27
C GLY A 165 -8.58 -24.94 -4.44
N HIS A 166 -8.39 -23.86 -5.20
CA HIS A 166 -7.48 -23.84 -6.34
C HIS A 166 -6.04 -23.46 -5.98
N VAL A 167 -5.80 -22.80 -4.86
CA VAL A 167 -4.45 -22.47 -4.35
C VAL A 167 -4.00 -23.55 -3.36
N PRO A 168 -2.74 -24.07 -3.43
CA PRO A 168 -1.61 -23.62 -4.25
C PRO A 168 -1.46 -24.37 -5.59
N ARG A 169 -2.48 -25.10 -6.04
CA ARG A 169 -2.44 -25.93 -7.25
C ARG A 169 -2.24 -25.11 -8.52
N VAL A 170 -3.04 -24.05 -8.69
CA VAL A 170 -2.93 -23.11 -9.80
C VAL A 170 -2.07 -21.94 -9.36
N LYS A 171 -0.98 -21.69 -10.09
CA LYS A 171 -0.02 -20.62 -9.78
C LYS A 171 -0.53 -19.27 -10.21
N THR A 172 -0.05 -18.20 -9.58
CA THR A 172 -0.53 -16.83 -9.85
C THR A 172 0.62 -15.85 -9.97
N VAL A 173 0.61 -15.08 -11.06
CA VAL A 173 1.49 -13.92 -11.24
C VAL A 173 0.63 -12.70 -11.49
N CYS A 174 1.05 -11.54 -11.01
CA CYS A 174 0.39 -10.29 -11.37
C CYS A 174 1.16 -9.56 -12.49
N ILE A 175 0.45 -8.74 -13.27
CA ILE A 175 1.04 -8.00 -14.41
C ILE A 175 0.42 -6.62 -14.58
N GLY A 176 1.22 -5.67 -15.06
CA GLY A 176 0.75 -4.36 -15.55
C GLY A 176 1.14 -3.20 -14.64
N GLY A 177 2.04 -2.34 -15.16
CA GLY A 177 2.51 -1.14 -14.46
C GLY A 177 3.35 -1.40 -13.20
N ILE A 178 3.92 -2.60 -13.08
CA ILE A 178 4.78 -3.02 -11.96
C ILE A 178 6.24 -2.66 -12.30
N ASN A 179 7.00 -2.18 -11.30
CA ASN A 179 8.42 -1.85 -11.40
C ASN A 179 9.09 -1.91 -10.01
N SER A 180 10.39 -1.66 -9.93
CA SER A 180 11.16 -1.72 -8.68
C SER A 180 10.67 -0.75 -7.59
N GLY A 181 9.95 0.32 -7.96
CA GLY A 181 9.36 1.28 -7.02
C GLY A 181 8.05 0.82 -6.37
N ASN A 182 7.34 -0.16 -6.94
CA ASN A 182 6.03 -0.59 -6.41
C ASN A 182 5.87 -2.10 -6.19
N ILE A 183 6.80 -2.93 -6.67
CA ILE A 183 6.75 -4.39 -6.63
C ILE A 183 6.50 -4.97 -5.22
N GLN A 184 7.22 -4.49 -4.20
CA GLN A 184 7.03 -4.96 -2.82
C GLN A 184 5.67 -4.54 -2.25
N ARG A 185 5.17 -3.36 -2.63
CA ARG A 185 3.84 -2.89 -2.23
C ARG A 185 2.74 -3.73 -2.85
N VAL A 186 2.88 -4.08 -4.13
CA VAL A 186 1.95 -4.98 -4.82
C VAL A 186 1.89 -6.32 -4.11
N LEU A 187 3.04 -6.98 -3.92
CA LEU A 187 3.14 -8.27 -3.24
C LEU A 187 2.58 -8.22 -1.81
N TYR A 188 2.84 -7.13 -1.10
CA TYR A 188 2.37 -6.95 0.28
C TYR A 188 0.86 -6.71 0.35
N GLN A 189 0.31 -5.78 -0.44
CA GLN A 189 -1.10 -5.40 -0.36
C GLN A 189 -2.03 -6.38 -1.08
N SER A 190 -1.55 -7.16 -2.05
CA SER A 190 -2.35 -8.18 -2.73
C SER A 190 -2.65 -9.41 -1.86
N ALA A 191 -1.96 -9.57 -0.72
CA ALA A 191 -2.19 -10.68 0.20
C ALA A 191 -2.92 -10.22 1.48
N SER A 192 -3.83 -11.05 1.98
CA SER A 192 -4.33 -10.95 3.35
C SER A 192 -3.27 -11.51 4.32
N PRO A 193 -3.19 -11.06 5.60
CA PRO A 193 -2.21 -11.57 6.56
C PRO A 193 -2.11 -13.10 6.69
N SER A 194 -3.24 -13.80 6.55
CA SER A 194 -3.34 -15.27 6.56
C SER A 194 -3.78 -15.86 5.21
N GLY A 195 -3.88 -15.03 4.17
CA GLY A 195 -4.39 -15.41 2.87
C GLY A 195 -3.32 -15.92 1.90
N PRO A 196 -3.76 -16.40 0.72
CA PRO A 196 -2.85 -16.74 -0.36
C PRO A 196 -2.03 -15.52 -0.80
N ALA A 197 -0.79 -15.77 -1.23
CA ALA A 197 0.09 -14.79 -1.84
C ALA A 197 0.31 -15.14 -3.32
N LEU A 198 0.76 -14.15 -4.10
CA LEU A 198 1.21 -14.36 -5.46
C LEU A 198 2.44 -15.27 -5.48
N ASP A 199 2.54 -16.13 -6.49
CA ASP A 199 3.73 -16.95 -6.75
C ASP A 199 4.85 -16.16 -7.46
N GLY A 200 4.53 -14.99 -8.00
CA GLY A 200 5.52 -14.04 -8.52
C GLY A 200 4.90 -12.90 -9.30
N VAL A 201 5.72 -12.23 -10.10
CA VAL A 201 5.33 -11.03 -10.84
C VAL A 201 5.84 -11.06 -12.28
N ALA A 202 4.99 -10.62 -13.20
CA ALA A 202 5.32 -10.49 -14.60
C ALA A 202 5.62 -9.02 -14.97
N LEU A 203 6.76 -8.82 -15.63
CA LEU A 203 7.33 -7.50 -15.93
C LEU A 203 7.71 -7.41 -17.41
N VAL A 204 7.57 -6.21 -17.98
CA VAL A 204 7.93 -5.93 -19.38
C VAL A 204 8.98 -4.83 -19.44
N SER A 205 8.54 -3.57 -19.48
CA SER A 205 9.41 -2.42 -19.67
C SER A 205 10.42 -2.23 -18.54
N ALA A 206 10.06 -2.61 -17.30
CA ALA A 206 10.96 -2.54 -16.15
C ALA A 206 12.27 -3.34 -16.36
N ILE A 207 12.26 -4.38 -17.20
CA ILE A 207 13.46 -5.17 -17.53
C ILE A 207 13.92 -4.84 -18.94
N VAL A 208 13.03 -4.92 -19.93
CA VAL A 208 13.41 -4.77 -21.33
C VAL A 208 13.97 -3.38 -21.61
N ALA A 209 13.38 -2.32 -21.04
CA ALA A 209 13.82 -0.93 -21.26
C ALA A 209 14.95 -0.49 -20.32
N ALA A 210 15.43 -1.35 -19.40
CA ALA A 210 16.51 -1.00 -18.50
C ALA A 210 17.83 -0.85 -19.26
N ASP A 211 18.69 0.09 -18.84
CA ASP A 211 20.03 0.27 -19.40
C ASP A 211 20.90 -0.97 -19.17
N ASP A 212 20.77 -1.57 -17.99
CA ASP A 212 21.40 -2.84 -17.60
C ASP A 212 20.31 -3.85 -17.17
N PRO A 213 19.80 -4.68 -18.10
CA PRO A 213 18.77 -5.68 -17.80
C PRO A 213 19.22 -6.75 -16.80
N GLU A 214 20.52 -7.03 -16.69
CA GLU A 214 21.05 -8.02 -15.74
C GLU A 214 20.97 -7.47 -14.31
N ALA A 215 21.50 -6.25 -14.10
CA ALA A 215 21.48 -5.61 -12.79
C ALA A 215 20.05 -5.32 -12.31
N GLU A 216 19.16 -4.84 -13.19
CA GLU A 216 17.78 -4.55 -12.80
C GLU A 216 16.99 -5.82 -12.51
N SER A 217 17.20 -6.91 -13.28
CA SER A 217 16.57 -8.20 -12.98
C SER A 217 17.02 -8.77 -11.62
N ARG A 218 18.31 -8.64 -11.28
CA ARG A 218 18.84 -9.04 -9.97
C ARG A 218 18.17 -8.27 -8.83
N ARG A 219 18.10 -6.94 -8.98
CA ARG A 219 17.43 -6.07 -8.02
C ARG A 219 15.94 -6.42 -7.87
N LEU A 220 15.24 -6.64 -8.98
CA LEU A 220 13.81 -6.99 -8.95
C LEU A 220 13.59 -8.34 -8.25
N LEU A 221 14.43 -9.35 -8.51
CA LEU A 221 14.35 -10.64 -7.84
C LEU A 221 14.59 -10.53 -6.33
N GLU A 222 15.57 -9.72 -5.92
CA GLU A 222 15.81 -9.41 -4.50
C GLU A 222 14.58 -8.77 -3.85
N LEU A 223 13.93 -7.81 -4.53
CA LEU A 223 12.70 -7.18 -4.05
C LEU A 223 11.52 -8.17 -3.96
N VAL A 224 11.40 -9.11 -4.90
CA VAL A 224 10.37 -10.18 -4.86
C VAL A 224 10.58 -11.12 -3.67
N ARG A 225 11.84 -11.48 -3.39
CA ARG A 225 12.18 -12.48 -2.37
C ARG A 225 12.29 -11.89 -0.95
N SER A 226 12.42 -10.57 -0.83
CA SER A 226 12.52 -9.88 0.46
C SER A 226 11.18 -9.28 0.90
N SER A 227 10.98 -9.17 2.22
CA SER A 227 9.86 -8.40 2.75
C SER A 227 10.15 -6.90 2.72
N PRO A 228 9.17 -6.05 2.39
CA PRO A 228 9.35 -4.61 2.49
C PRO A 228 9.64 -4.18 3.93
N LEU A 229 10.45 -3.14 4.09
CA LEU A 229 10.85 -2.64 5.41
C LEU A 229 9.71 -2.01 6.21
N TYR A 230 8.68 -1.48 5.53
CA TYR A 230 7.48 -0.93 6.18
C TYR A 230 6.48 -2.00 6.67
N ARG A 231 6.75 -3.29 6.43
CA ARG A 231 5.93 -4.39 6.95
C ARG A 231 6.04 -4.44 8.47
N SER A 232 4.91 -4.24 9.14
CA SER A 232 4.83 -4.53 10.58
C SER A 232 4.87 -6.03 10.79
N THR A 233 5.74 -6.49 11.69
CA THR A 233 5.81 -7.89 12.12
C THR A 233 5.06 -8.10 13.42
N VAL A 234 3.83 -7.54 13.56
CA VAL A 234 2.93 -7.96 14.65
C VAL A 234 2.86 -9.50 14.56
N LYS A 235 3.48 -10.20 15.51
CA LYS A 235 3.26 -11.64 15.63
C LYS A 235 1.77 -11.77 15.94
N ALA A 236 1.01 -12.46 15.09
CA ALA A 236 -0.44 -12.62 15.25
C ALA A 236 -0.85 -13.13 16.66
N ALA A 237 0.08 -13.74 17.41
CA ALA A 237 -0.09 -14.17 18.79
C ALA A 237 0.00 -13.06 19.87
N ALA A 238 0.34 -11.81 19.52
CA ALA A 238 0.50 -10.68 20.45
C ALA A 238 -0.54 -9.56 20.25
N ALA A 239 -1.44 -9.69 19.28
CA ALA A 239 -2.45 -8.68 19.00
C ALA A 239 -3.52 -8.68 20.11
N VAL A 240 -3.44 -7.68 20.98
CA VAL A 240 -4.44 -7.46 22.01
C VAL A 240 -5.75 -7.05 21.32
N ALA A 241 -6.79 -7.89 21.49
CA ALA A 241 -8.15 -7.62 21.01
C ALA A 241 -9.00 -6.88 22.07
N ASP A 242 -8.65 -7.02 23.34
CA ASP A 242 -9.36 -6.39 24.45
C ASP A 242 -8.95 -4.91 24.63
N ALA A 243 -9.94 -4.04 24.85
CA ALA A 243 -9.69 -2.61 24.99
C ALA A 243 -8.88 -2.27 26.25
N ALA A 244 -9.11 -2.96 27.37
CA ALA A 244 -8.42 -2.67 28.62
C ALA A 244 -6.95 -3.09 28.56
N ASP A 245 -6.65 -4.25 27.97
CA ASP A 245 -5.27 -4.65 27.72
C ASP A 245 -4.56 -3.70 26.75
N LEU A 246 -5.26 -3.18 25.74
CA LEU A 246 -4.67 -2.23 24.80
C LEU A 246 -4.32 -0.91 25.50
N VAL A 247 -5.26 -0.39 26.31
CA VAL A 247 -5.04 0.82 27.13
C VAL A 247 -3.88 0.62 28.11
N ARG A 248 -3.71 -0.57 28.69
CA ARG A 248 -2.61 -0.88 29.62
C ARG A 248 -1.22 -0.75 28.98
N LEU A 249 -1.12 -0.94 27.66
CA LEU A 249 0.15 -0.85 26.92
C LEU A 249 0.52 0.58 26.49
N VAL A 250 -0.44 1.51 26.49
CA VAL A 250 -0.27 2.90 26.04
C VAL A 250 0.90 3.64 26.73
N PRO A 251 1.10 3.54 28.05
CA PRO A 251 2.22 4.22 28.71
C PRO A 251 3.59 3.79 28.17
N GLY A 252 3.70 2.54 27.71
CA GLY A 252 4.93 2.04 27.10
C GLY A 252 5.28 2.83 25.84
N VAL A 253 4.31 3.04 24.96
CA VAL A 253 4.50 3.82 23.72
C VAL A 253 4.89 5.27 24.03
N VAL A 254 4.19 5.93 24.95
CA VAL A 254 4.46 7.33 25.35
C VAL A 254 5.87 7.47 25.95
N ARG A 255 6.31 6.53 26.79
CA ARG A 255 7.68 6.51 27.32
C ARG A 255 8.71 6.36 26.20
N THR A 256 8.49 5.43 25.28
CA THR A 256 9.42 5.23 24.14
C THR A 256 9.53 6.49 23.29
N VAL A 257 8.45 7.26 23.08
CA VAL A 257 8.55 8.57 22.40
C VAL A 257 9.43 9.54 23.17
N ALA A 258 9.24 9.64 24.49
CA ALA A 258 10.05 10.54 25.33
C ALA A 258 11.53 10.13 25.38
N GLU A 259 11.83 8.84 25.33
CA GLU A 259 13.20 8.30 25.34
C GLU A 259 13.91 8.48 23.98
N LEU A 260 13.23 8.15 22.88
CA LEU A 260 13.83 8.18 21.55
C LEU A 260 13.83 9.56 20.91
N SER A 261 12.94 10.45 21.34
CA SER A 261 12.65 11.74 20.73
C SER A 261 12.61 11.68 19.19
N PRO A 262 11.69 10.88 18.62
CA PRO A 262 11.69 10.59 17.20
C PRO A 262 11.51 11.86 16.36
N LEU A 263 12.14 11.89 15.19
CA LEU A 263 11.89 12.94 14.21
C LEU A 263 10.43 12.89 13.74
N SER A 264 9.75 14.02 13.78
CA SER A 264 8.42 14.20 13.19
C SER A 264 8.56 15.13 11.99
N HIS A 265 8.69 14.53 10.80
CA HIS A 265 8.78 15.27 9.54
C HIS A 265 7.38 15.60 9.04
N ASN A 266 7.00 16.87 9.11
CA ASN A 266 5.67 17.34 8.77
C ASN A 266 5.70 18.13 7.45
N MET A 267 5.26 17.47 6.38
CA MET A 267 4.96 18.12 5.10
C MET A 267 3.51 18.63 5.16
N THR A 268 3.33 19.79 5.79
CA THR A 268 2.01 20.34 6.12
C THR A 268 1.81 21.80 5.68
N ASN A 269 0.56 22.23 5.68
CA ASN A 269 0.14 23.56 5.29
C ASN A 269 0.60 24.65 6.27
N LEU A 270 0.77 25.87 5.77
CA LEU A 270 1.31 27.00 6.53
C LEU A 270 0.49 27.37 7.78
N VAL A 271 -0.81 27.07 7.79
CA VAL A 271 -1.71 27.44 8.89
C VAL A 271 -1.36 26.70 10.17
N VAL A 272 -0.87 25.46 10.07
CA VAL A 272 -0.69 24.58 11.22
C VAL A 272 0.77 24.28 11.58
N GLN A 273 1.75 24.76 10.80
CA GLN A 273 3.17 24.43 11.00
C GLN A 273 3.68 24.77 12.41
N ASN A 274 3.43 25.99 12.88
CA ASN A 274 3.86 26.39 14.23
C ASN A 274 3.16 25.55 15.31
N PHE A 275 1.87 25.26 15.13
CA PHE A 275 1.12 24.47 16.11
C PHE A 275 1.59 23.01 16.14
N ALA A 276 1.81 22.40 14.98
CA ALA A 276 2.39 21.08 14.83
C ALA A 276 3.78 20.98 15.49
N ALA A 277 4.64 21.99 15.30
CA ALA A 277 5.97 21.99 15.92
C ALA A 277 5.89 21.96 17.45
N ASN A 278 5.06 22.82 18.02
CA ASN A 278 4.89 22.90 19.47
C ASN A 278 4.26 21.64 20.05
N VAL A 279 3.28 21.04 19.35
CA VAL A 279 2.70 19.76 19.78
C VAL A 279 3.71 18.62 19.70
N ALA A 280 4.50 18.52 18.63
CA ALA A 280 5.57 17.52 18.53
C ALA A 280 6.52 17.60 19.74
N LEU A 281 6.98 18.82 20.07
CA LEU A 281 7.84 19.06 21.23
C LEU A 281 7.15 18.70 22.55
N ALA A 282 5.86 19.02 22.69
CA ALA A 282 5.10 18.71 23.90
C ALA A 282 4.96 17.19 24.12
N VAL A 283 4.71 16.42 23.07
CA VAL A 283 4.61 14.95 23.17
C VAL A 283 5.97 14.25 23.26
N GLY A 284 7.08 14.98 23.02
CA GLY A 284 8.46 14.47 23.19
C GLY A 284 9.19 14.18 21.88
N ALA A 285 8.60 14.47 20.73
CA ALA A 285 9.22 14.31 19.42
C ALA A 285 10.05 15.56 19.00
N SER A 286 10.86 15.40 17.97
CA SER A 286 11.65 16.47 17.36
C SER A 286 11.04 16.89 16.02
N PRO A 287 10.41 18.07 15.89
CA PRO A 287 9.75 18.48 14.65
C PRO A 287 10.71 18.96 13.56
N ILE A 288 10.36 18.69 12.30
CA ILE A 288 10.88 19.39 11.12
C ILE A 288 9.75 19.67 10.12
N MET A 289 9.72 20.89 9.57
CA MET A 289 8.65 21.37 8.67
C MET A 289 9.12 21.49 7.20
N ALA A 290 9.97 20.56 6.75
CA ALA A 290 10.56 20.59 5.41
C ALA A 290 9.55 20.08 4.35
N ASN A 291 9.21 20.89 3.36
CA ASN A 291 8.30 20.50 2.27
C ASN A 291 9.02 20.14 0.96
N TYR A 292 10.35 20.26 0.92
CA TYR A 292 11.13 19.91 -0.25
C TYR A 292 11.45 18.41 -0.26
N GLY A 293 10.94 17.69 -1.26
CA GLY A 293 10.98 16.23 -1.28
C GLY A 293 12.37 15.64 -1.45
N ASP A 294 13.32 16.40 -2.01
CA ASP A 294 14.70 15.92 -2.23
C ASP A 294 15.52 15.86 -0.93
N GLU A 295 15.08 16.52 0.15
CA GLU A 295 15.68 16.38 1.49
C GLU A 295 15.20 15.13 2.23
N ALA A 296 14.09 14.53 1.79
CA ALA A 296 13.45 13.42 2.50
C ALA A 296 14.33 12.16 2.67
N PRO A 297 15.21 11.77 1.72
CA PRO A 297 16.14 10.67 1.94
C PRO A 297 17.10 10.89 3.11
N ASP A 298 17.54 12.14 3.34
CA ASP A 298 18.42 12.46 4.47
C ASP A 298 17.65 12.43 5.78
N LEU A 299 16.43 12.99 5.79
CA LEU A 299 15.54 13.00 6.96
C LEU A 299 15.09 11.60 7.36
N ALA A 300 14.75 10.73 6.40
CA ALA A 300 14.33 9.36 6.68
C ALA A 300 15.43 8.52 7.36
N ARG A 301 16.72 8.83 7.11
CA ARG A 301 17.85 8.15 7.77
C ARG A 301 18.01 8.56 9.23
N LEU A 302 17.58 9.76 9.62
CA LEU A 302 17.62 10.23 11.02
C LEU A 302 16.63 9.48 11.92
N GLY A 303 15.75 8.67 11.35
CA GLY A 303 14.67 8.01 12.07
C GLY A 303 13.39 8.81 12.06
N GLY A 304 12.39 8.35 12.81
CA GLY A 304 11.11 9.06 12.90
C GLY A 304 10.06 8.63 11.89
N ALA A 305 9.11 9.52 11.62
CA ALA A 305 7.97 9.32 10.72
C ALA A 305 7.68 10.57 9.88
N LEU A 306 7.01 10.37 8.75
CA LEU A 306 6.55 11.41 7.83
C LEU A 306 5.05 11.65 8.00
N VAL A 307 4.64 12.90 8.04
CA VAL A 307 3.25 13.35 7.93
C VAL A 307 3.08 14.08 6.60
N ILE A 308 2.25 13.53 5.72
CA ILE A 308 1.81 14.19 4.49
C ILE A 308 0.41 14.75 4.74
N ASN A 309 0.31 16.08 4.80
CA ASN A 309 -0.95 16.79 4.92
C ASN A 309 -1.20 17.61 3.65
N MET A 310 -2.27 17.27 2.92
CA MET A 310 -2.57 17.90 1.63
C MET A 310 -3.43 19.18 1.75
N GLY A 311 -3.41 19.86 2.90
CA GLY A 311 -4.17 21.09 3.14
C GLY A 311 -3.94 22.18 2.09
N THR A 312 -2.73 22.23 1.51
CA THR A 312 -2.37 23.14 0.41
C THR A 312 -1.77 22.35 -0.75
N VAL A 313 -2.64 21.70 -1.53
CA VAL A 313 -2.19 20.89 -2.67
C VAL A 313 -1.80 21.77 -3.87
N THR A 314 -0.56 21.59 -4.35
CA THR A 314 -0.05 22.14 -5.60
C THR A 314 0.60 21.02 -6.42
N PRO A 315 0.79 21.17 -7.75
CA PRO A 315 1.48 20.17 -8.55
C PRO A 315 2.91 19.86 -8.03
N GLU A 316 3.64 20.90 -7.64
CA GLU A 316 4.98 20.76 -7.04
C GLU A 316 4.93 20.08 -5.67
N GLY A 317 3.99 20.49 -4.81
CA GLY A 317 3.79 19.87 -3.50
C GLY A 317 3.48 18.38 -3.63
N LEU A 318 2.63 17.99 -4.57
CA LEU A 318 2.32 16.60 -4.85
C LEU A 318 3.55 15.80 -5.30
N ALA A 319 4.39 16.36 -6.18
CA ALA A 319 5.64 15.73 -6.58
C ALA A 319 6.59 15.54 -5.38
N ASN A 320 6.69 16.54 -4.51
CA ASN A 320 7.50 16.47 -3.28
C ASN A 320 6.95 15.42 -2.30
N TYR A 321 5.63 15.30 -2.14
CA TYR A 321 5.02 14.26 -1.30
C TYR A 321 5.37 12.86 -1.79
N LEU A 322 5.35 12.63 -3.11
CA LEU A 322 5.70 11.33 -3.69
C LEU A 322 7.18 10.97 -3.49
N LYS A 323 8.09 11.95 -3.63
CA LYS A 323 9.51 11.77 -3.34
C LYS A 323 9.73 11.38 -1.88
N ALA A 324 9.09 12.11 -0.95
CA ALA A 324 9.21 11.83 0.47
C ALA A 324 8.59 10.49 0.86
N LEU A 325 7.42 10.15 0.32
CA LEU A 325 6.78 8.84 0.50
C LEU A 325 7.71 7.70 0.08
N ALA A 326 8.31 7.80 -1.11
CA ALA A 326 9.26 6.80 -1.60
C ALA A 326 10.49 6.67 -0.68
N ALA A 327 11.06 7.79 -0.23
CA ALA A 327 12.20 7.81 0.68
C ALA A 327 11.90 7.16 2.03
N TYR A 328 10.75 7.48 2.65
CA TYR A 328 10.34 6.91 3.93
C TYR A 328 9.99 5.42 3.81
N ASN A 329 9.30 4.99 2.74
CA ASN A 329 9.06 3.57 2.48
C ASN A 329 10.37 2.78 2.28
N ALA A 330 11.34 3.34 1.55
CA ALA A 330 12.65 2.72 1.34
C ALA A 330 13.49 2.64 2.62
N ALA A 331 13.25 3.54 3.59
CA ALA A 331 13.91 3.51 4.90
C ALA A 331 13.13 2.70 5.96
N GLY A 332 11.97 2.13 5.61
CA GLY A 332 11.09 1.43 6.56
C GLY A 332 10.51 2.35 7.64
N ARG A 333 10.37 3.64 7.36
CA ARG A 333 9.85 4.64 8.31
C ARG A 333 8.37 4.90 8.08
N PRO A 334 7.58 5.09 9.16
CA PRO A 334 6.13 5.25 9.03
C PRO A 334 5.74 6.50 8.25
N VAL A 335 4.66 6.39 7.47
CA VAL A 335 4.03 7.51 6.78
C VAL A 335 2.57 7.66 7.20
N VAL A 336 2.23 8.83 7.74
CA VAL A 336 0.86 9.27 8.05
C VAL A 336 0.35 10.13 6.90
N PHE A 337 -0.81 9.80 6.37
CA PHE A 337 -1.50 10.59 5.36
C PHE A 337 -2.77 11.21 5.93
N ASP A 338 -2.83 12.54 5.84
CA ASP A 338 -3.97 13.37 6.21
C ASP A 338 -4.54 14.05 4.95
N PRO A 339 -5.61 13.50 4.35
CA PRO A 339 -6.14 13.90 3.07
C PRO A 339 -7.09 15.11 3.22
N VAL A 340 -6.64 16.17 3.90
CA VAL A 340 -7.46 17.34 4.26
C VAL A 340 -8.28 17.85 3.08
N GLY A 341 -9.60 17.89 3.28
CA GLY A 341 -10.56 18.35 2.28
C GLY A 341 -10.61 17.49 1.02
N ALA A 342 -10.23 16.21 1.09
CA ALA A 342 -10.20 15.27 -0.04
C ALA A 342 -11.43 15.37 -0.95
N GLY A 343 -12.61 15.45 -0.35
CA GLY A 343 -13.89 15.46 -1.06
C GLY A 343 -14.22 16.80 -1.72
N ALA A 344 -13.55 17.89 -1.35
CA ALA A 344 -13.99 19.25 -1.67
C ALA A 344 -13.86 19.60 -3.17
N THR A 345 -12.82 19.12 -3.86
CA THR A 345 -12.58 19.46 -5.28
C THR A 345 -12.09 18.26 -6.08
N SER A 346 -12.28 18.30 -7.40
CA SER A 346 -11.76 17.29 -8.32
C SER A 346 -10.23 17.17 -8.26
N ILE A 347 -9.53 18.29 -8.07
CA ILE A 347 -8.08 18.36 -7.91
C ILE A 347 -7.64 17.60 -6.65
N ARG A 348 -8.31 17.83 -5.51
CA ARG A 348 -7.99 17.11 -4.26
C ARG A 348 -8.27 15.62 -4.38
N ARG A 349 -9.39 15.22 -4.99
CA ARG A 349 -9.67 13.79 -5.27
C ARG A 349 -8.61 13.15 -6.16
N ALA A 350 -8.11 13.87 -7.17
CA ALA A 350 -7.02 13.38 -8.02
C ALA A 350 -5.69 13.24 -7.26
N ALA A 351 -5.38 14.20 -6.38
CA ALA A 351 -4.19 14.14 -5.54
C ALA A 351 -4.23 12.96 -4.56
N VAL A 352 -5.38 12.69 -3.92
CA VAL A 352 -5.58 11.50 -3.07
C VAL A 352 -5.27 10.22 -3.85
N ARG A 353 -5.86 10.04 -5.04
CA ARG A 353 -5.57 8.87 -5.89
C ARG A 353 -4.10 8.75 -6.23
N THR A 354 -3.44 9.88 -6.50
CA THR A 354 -2.01 9.92 -6.83
C THR A 354 -1.14 9.49 -5.65
N ILE A 355 -1.44 9.97 -4.44
CA ILE A 355 -0.68 9.61 -3.21
C ILE A 355 -0.90 8.14 -2.85
N LEU A 356 -2.14 7.64 -2.89
CA LEU A 356 -2.45 6.23 -2.64
C LEU A 356 -1.76 5.29 -3.66
N ALA A 357 -1.58 5.74 -4.90
CA ALA A 357 -0.84 5.01 -5.92
C ALA A 357 0.69 5.18 -5.78
N GLY A 358 1.16 6.17 -5.04
CA GLY A 358 2.56 6.54 -4.94
C GLY A 358 3.41 5.64 -4.04
N GLY A 359 2.81 5.02 -3.03
CA GLY A 359 3.54 4.24 -2.04
C GLY A 359 2.65 3.66 -0.95
N TYR A 360 3.27 3.09 0.08
CA TYR A 360 2.61 2.52 1.24
C TYR A 360 2.45 3.57 2.34
N LEU A 361 1.25 3.60 2.94
CA LEU A 361 0.89 4.49 4.03
C LEU A 361 0.60 3.63 5.26
N ASP A 362 1.22 3.95 6.39
CA ASP A 362 1.04 3.26 7.66
C ASP A 362 -0.26 3.66 8.34
N LEU A 363 -0.64 4.93 8.20
CA LEU A 363 -1.87 5.49 8.71
C LEU A 363 -2.52 6.39 7.67
N ILE A 364 -3.83 6.19 7.46
CA ILE A 364 -4.70 7.16 6.81
C ILE A 364 -5.63 7.75 7.88
N LYS A 365 -5.55 9.05 8.10
CA LYS A 365 -6.38 9.75 9.09
C LYS A 365 -7.23 10.81 8.42
N GLY A 366 -8.51 10.91 8.77
CA GLY A 366 -9.37 12.00 8.31
C GLY A 366 -10.71 12.01 9.03
N ASN A 367 -11.54 13.02 8.76
CA ASN A 367 -12.95 12.97 9.16
C ASN A 367 -13.76 12.00 8.28
N GLU A 368 -15.05 11.82 8.60
CA GLU A 368 -15.97 10.93 7.85
C GLU A 368 -15.93 11.16 6.33
N GLY A 369 -16.05 12.42 5.88
CA GLY A 369 -16.10 12.76 4.45
C GLY A 369 -14.77 12.52 3.73
N GLU A 370 -13.66 12.75 4.42
CA GLU A 370 -12.31 12.48 3.92
C GLU A 370 -12.04 10.98 3.78
N ILE A 371 -12.36 10.19 4.81
CA ILE A 371 -12.22 8.73 4.80
C ILE A 371 -13.12 8.10 3.73
N ALA A 372 -14.36 8.57 3.60
CA ALA A 372 -15.26 8.11 2.53
C ALA A 372 -14.69 8.45 1.14
N THR A 373 -14.03 9.60 0.98
CA THR A 373 -13.38 9.98 -0.28
C THR A 373 -12.18 9.09 -0.60
N VAL A 374 -11.36 8.73 0.39
CA VAL A 374 -10.24 7.78 0.24
C VAL A 374 -10.75 6.38 -0.11
N TYR A 375 -11.86 5.97 0.48
CA TYR A 375 -12.49 4.69 0.17
C TYR A 375 -12.98 4.62 -1.29
N GLY A 376 -13.45 5.73 -1.87
CA GLY A 376 -13.86 5.77 -3.27
C GLY A 376 -15.30 5.31 -3.50
N GLN A 377 -15.71 5.29 -4.77
CA GLN A 377 -17.13 5.24 -5.15
C GLN A 377 -17.81 3.91 -4.81
N GLY A 378 -19.00 4.02 -4.20
CA GLY A 378 -19.84 2.91 -3.73
C GLY A 378 -20.65 3.25 -2.46
N VAL A 379 -20.20 4.23 -1.67
CA VAL A 379 -20.88 4.60 -0.40
C VAL A 379 -21.61 5.95 -0.47
N LEU A 380 -21.17 6.91 -1.28
CA LEU A 380 -21.74 8.28 -1.28
C LEU A 380 -21.66 8.94 -2.67
N GLU A 381 -22.62 8.65 -3.56
CA GLU A 381 -22.74 9.39 -4.83
C GLU A 381 -23.39 10.78 -4.70
N GLN A 382 -23.75 11.25 -3.49
CA GLN A 382 -24.51 12.51 -3.38
C GLN A 382 -24.13 13.43 -2.21
N GLN A 383 -22.87 13.47 -1.77
CA GLN A 383 -22.46 14.49 -0.80
C GLN A 383 -21.17 15.19 -1.22
N GLN A 384 -21.36 16.34 -1.87
CA GLN A 384 -20.27 17.30 -2.09
C GLN A 384 -19.92 17.93 -0.74
N GLN A 385 -18.74 17.63 -0.21
CA GLN A 385 -18.24 18.25 1.02
C GLN A 385 -18.06 19.76 0.80
N LYS A 386 -18.74 20.59 1.59
CA LYS A 386 -18.54 22.04 1.63
C LYS A 386 -17.41 22.35 2.62
N GLY A 387 -16.18 22.49 2.15
CA GLY A 387 -15.03 22.84 3.00
C GLY A 387 -14.50 21.68 3.85
N VAL A 388 -13.87 22.00 4.99
CA VAL A 388 -13.32 21.04 5.97
C VAL A 388 -14.24 20.79 7.17
N ASP A 389 -15.42 21.43 7.18
CA ASP A 389 -16.39 21.31 8.26
C ASP A 389 -17.03 19.91 8.28
N SER A 390 -17.18 19.35 9.48
CA SER A 390 -17.59 17.95 9.68
C SER A 390 -19.11 17.85 9.91
N THR A 391 -19.88 17.52 8.86
CA THR A 391 -21.27 17.04 9.03
C THR A 391 -21.29 15.53 8.90
N SER A 392 -21.51 14.82 10.01
CA SER A 392 -21.61 13.36 10.04
C SER A 392 -22.98 12.90 9.55
N THR A 393 -23.01 11.94 8.62
CA THR A 393 -24.26 11.41 8.04
C THR A 393 -24.36 9.89 8.11
N LEU A 394 -23.24 9.20 8.31
CA LEU A 394 -23.21 7.74 8.45
C LEU A 394 -23.62 7.28 9.86
N SER A 395 -24.29 6.13 9.94
CA SER A 395 -24.55 5.44 11.20
C SER A 395 -23.25 4.92 11.84
N ARG A 396 -23.30 4.59 13.14
CA ARG A 396 -22.17 3.99 13.85
C ARG A 396 -21.64 2.72 13.16
N GLU A 397 -22.53 1.81 12.76
CA GLU A 397 -22.17 0.55 12.08
C GLU A 397 -21.53 0.81 10.70
N GLN A 398 -22.05 1.78 9.96
CA GLN A 398 -21.49 2.19 8.67
C GLN A 398 -20.07 2.77 8.82
N LYS A 399 -19.83 3.59 9.85
CA LYS A 399 -18.49 4.14 10.14
C LYS A 399 -17.49 3.03 10.49
N ILE A 400 -17.88 2.10 11.37
CA ILE A 400 -17.03 0.97 11.77
C ILE A 400 -16.71 0.09 10.56
N THR A 401 -17.71 -0.20 9.74
CA THR A 401 -17.53 -0.98 8.49
C THR A 401 -16.57 -0.28 7.55
N LEU A 402 -16.74 1.03 7.34
CA LEU A 402 -15.93 1.83 6.43
C LEU A 402 -14.45 1.84 6.84
N VAL A 403 -14.13 2.12 8.11
CA VAL A 403 -12.73 2.11 8.57
C VAL A 403 -12.11 0.72 8.51
N LYS A 404 -12.87 -0.32 8.88
CA LYS A 404 -12.39 -1.72 8.86
C LYS A 404 -12.10 -2.19 7.44
N GLN A 405 -13.02 -1.94 6.52
CA GLN A 405 -12.85 -2.31 5.11
C GLN A 405 -11.70 -1.55 4.46
N LEU A 406 -11.58 -0.23 4.71
CA LEU A 406 -10.47 0.55 4.16
C LEU A 406 -9.12 0.07 4.71
N ALA A 407 -9.01 -0.15 6.02
CA ALA A 407 -7.79 -0.62 6.67
C ALA A 407 -7.37 -2.01 6.16
N ALA A 408 -8.33 -2.93 6.04
CA ALA A 408 -8.10 -4.24 5.43
C ALA A 408 -7.69 -4.11 3.95
N ARG A 409 -8.30 -3.14 3.24
CA ARG A 409 -8.04 -2.95 1.80
C ARG A 409 -6.61 -2.50 1.54
N GLU A 410 -6.16 -1.51 2.29
CA GLU A 410 -4.83 -0.89 2.14
C GLU A 410 -3.75 -1.61 2.97
N ARG A 411 -4.14 -2.55 3.83
CA ARG A 411 -3.26 -3.27 4.76
C ARG A 411 -2.47 -2.31 5.66
N ASN A 412 -3.19 -1.36 6.25
CA ASN A 412 -2.68 -0.30 7.11
C ASN A 412 -3.64 0.03 8.25
N VAL A 413 -3.35 1.08 9.03
CA VAL A 413 -4.29 1.61 10.02
C VAL A 413 -5.11 2.75 9.42
N VAL A 414 -6.39 2.78 9.73
CA VAL A 414 -7.30 3.88 9.38
C VAL A 414 -7.85 4.48 10.65
N LEU A 415 -7.81 5.81 10.75
CA LEU A 415 -8.40 6.60 11.83
C LEU A 415 -9.42 7.58 11.25
N MET A 416 -10.69 7.38 11.60
CA MET A 416 -11.77 8.31 11.33
C MET A 416 -12.04 9.15 12.57
N THR A 417 -11.79 10.46 12.48
CA THR A 417 -12.01 11.38 13.61
C THR A 417 -13.43 11.96 13.62
N GLY A 418 -13.98 12.24 14.79
CA GLY A 418 -15.30 12.83 14.99
C GLY A 418 -15.62 13.11 16.46
N GLU A 419 -16.90 13.07 16.84
CA GLU A 419 -17.31 13.03 18.26
C GLU A 419 -16.90 11.71 18.92
N THR A 420 -16.94 10.63 18.14
CA THR A 420 -16.34 9.34 18.47
C THR A 420 -15.36 9.01 17.37
N ASP A 421 -14.14 8.74 17.76
CA ASP A 421 -13.06 8.35 16.87
C ASP A 421 -13.11 6.84 16.64
N TYR A 422 -13.00 6.42 15.38
CA TYR A 422 -12.96 5.00 15.01
C TYR A 422 -11.60 4.67 14.40
N VAL A 423 -10.91 3.69 14.98
CA VAL A 423 -9.59 3.26 14.52
C VAL A 423 -9.57 1.76 14.22
N SER A 424 -9.04 1.37 13.06
CA SER A 424 -8.97 -0.04 12.65
C SER A 424 -7.67 -0.37 11.92
N ASP A 425 -7.17 -1.60 12.11
CA ASP A 425 -6.10 -2.20 11.29
C ASP A 425 -6.64 -3.21 10.25
N GLY A 426 -7.96 -3.24 10.08
CA GLY A 426 -8.68 -4.17 9.20
C GLY A 426 -9.14 -5.45 9.89
N THR A 427 -8.54 -5.79 11.04
CA THR A 427 -8.91 -6.96 11.84
C THR A 427 -9.52 -6.55 13.17
N ARG A 428 -8.84 -5.67 13.91
CA ARG A 428 -9.27 -5.06 15.16
C ARG A 428 -9.87 -3.69 14.87
N THR A 429 -10.91 -3.33 15.62
CA THR A 429 -11.50 -2.00 15.53
C THR A 429 -11.88 -1.50 16.92
N PHE A 430 -11.54 -0.25 17.20
CA PHE A 430 -11.81 0.41 18.48
C PHE A 430 -12.54 1.73 18.26
N ALA A 431 -13.44 2.05 19.18
CA ALA A 431 -14.04 3.37 19.34
C ALA A 431 -13.37 4.09 20.51
N VAL A 432 -13.02 5.36 20.32
CA VAL A 432 -12.45 6.24 21.34
C VAL A 432 -13.41 7.42 21.53
N GLU A 433 -13.92 7.60 22.74
CA GLU A 433 -14.92 8.63 23.10
C GLU A 433 -14.30 9.73 23.98
N ASN A 434 -12.98 9.90 23.92
CA ASN A 434 -12.27 11.00 24.59
C ASN A 434 -12.30 12.27 23.74
N GLY A 435 -11.98 13.40 24.37
CA GLY A 435 -11.78 14.67 23.69
C GLY A 435 -12.71 15.78 24.18
N HIS A 436 -12.64 16.94 23.56
CA HIS A 436 -13.42 18.11 23.96
C HIS A 436 -13.81 18.97 22.76
N GLU A 437 -15.01 19.57 22.79
CA GLU A 437 -15.57 20.41 21.70
C GLU A 437 -14.68 21.59 21.31
N LEU A 438 -13.85 22.09 22.24
CA LEU A 438 -12.90 23.18 21.99
C LEU A 438 -11.85 22.80 20.93
N LEU A 439 -11.55 21.51 20.74
CA LEU A 439 -10.69 21.06 19.66
C LEU A 439 -11.27 21.44 18.29
N GLY A 440 -12.59 21.40 18.12
CA GLY A 440 -13.28 21.79 16.88
C GLY A 440 -13.32 23.31 16.66
N GLN A 441 -13.01 24.12 17.67
CA GLN A 441 -13.01 25.58 17.59
C GLN A 441 -11.62 26.18 17.30
N ILE A 442 -10.60 25.32 17.13
CA ILE A 442 -9.22 25.71 16.87
C ILE A 442 -8.80 25.14 15.53
N THR A 443 -8.31 26.01 14.65
CA THR A 443 -7.84 25.59 13.33
C THR A 443 -6.68 24.61 13.45
N GLY A 444 -6.79 23.49 12.75
CA GLY A 444 -5.67 22.56 12.57
C GLY A 444 -5.48 21.51 13.66
N THR A 445 -6.32 21.45 14.70
CA THR A 445 -6.26 20.40 15.73
C THR A 445 -6.33 19.00 15.13
N GLY A 446 -7.23 18.79 14.17
CA GLY A 446 -7.32 17.54 13.42
C GLY A 446 -6.05 17.21 12.64
N CYS A 447 -5.38 18.20 12.05
CA CYS A 447 -4.13 17.99 11.32
C CYS A 447 -2.97 17.67 12.27
N VAL A 448 -2.90 18.37 13.40
CA VAL A 448 -1.84 18.25 14.40
C VAL A 448 -1.92 16.94 15.19
N LEU A 449 -3.11 16.31 15.28
CA LEU A 449 -3.21 14.93 15.74
C LEU A 449 -2.35 13.98 14.89
N GLY A 450 -2.23 14.22 13.58
CA GLY A 450 -1.33 13.45 12.71
C GLY A 450 0.13 13.53 13.15
N THR A 451 0.58 14.70 13.64
CA THR A 451 1.91 14.91 14.21
C THR A 451 2.11 14.05 15.47
N THR A 452 1.18 14.09 16.41
CA THR A 452 1.23 13.26 17.63
C THR A 452 1.31 11.78 17.31
N VAL A 453 0.42 11.30 16.43
CA VAL A 453 0.37 9.89 16.05
C VAL A 453 1.62 9.46 15.27
N SER A 454 2.20 10.34 14.45
CA SER A 454 3.46 10.05 13.75
C SER A 454 4.61 9.74 14.72
N ALA A 455 4.70 10.46 15.85
CA ALA A 455 5.69 10.21 16.87
C ALA A 455 5.50 8.82 17.51
N MET A 456 4.25 8.46 17.82
CA MET A 456 3.91 7.16 18.39
C MET A 456 4.24 6.02 17.41
N LEU A 457 3.92 6.17 16.13
CA LEU A 457 4.24 5.19 15.09
C LEU A 457 5.75 5.01 14.92
N ALA A 458 6.52 6.10 14.97
CA ALA A 458 7.97 6.05 14.91
C ALA A 458 8.59 5.32 16.12
N ALA A 459 8.00 5.48 17.30
CA ALA A 459 8.44 4.82 18.52
C ALA A 459 7.96 3.36 18.64
N HIS A 460 6.89 2.98 17.95
CA HIS A 460 6.26 1.67 18.09
C HIS A 460 5.74 1.11 16.75
N ALA A 461 6.67 0.66 15.90
CA ALA A 461 6.37 0.08 14.59
C ALA A 461 5.77 -1.34 14.64
N ASP A 462 5.92 -2.02 15.79
CA ASP A 462 5.51 -3.42 15.97
C ASP A 462 4.00 -3.60 16.11
N ASP A 463 3.27 -2.64 16.69
CA ASP A 463 1.80 -2.59 16.70
C ASP A 463 1.33 -1.18 16.36
N LYS A 464 1.14 -0.95 15.05
CA LYS A 464 0.71 0.36 14.52
C LYS A 464 -0.64 0.79 15.10
N LEU A 465 -1.57 -0.14 15.37
CA LEU A 465 -2.88 0.21 15.93
C LEU A 465 -2.74 0.74 17.36
N LEU A 466 -1.94 0.06 18.19
CA LEU A 466 -1.63 0.51 19.55
C LEU A 466 -0.96 1.89 19.52
N ALA A 467 -0.03 2.13 18.59
CA ALA A 467 0.61 3.43 18.43
C ALA A 467 -0.41 4.55 18.11
N VAL A 468 -1.38 4.28 17.23
CA VAL A 468 -2.44 5.26 16.92
C VAL A 468 -3.34 5.52 18.13
N VAL A 469 -3.77 4.48 18.85
CA VAL A 469 -4.59 4.65 20.07
C VAL A 469 -3.83 5.39 21.17
N ALA A 470 -2.54 5.10 21.36
CA ALA A 470 -1.71 5.83 22.31
C ALA A 470 -1.65 7.33 21.97
N GLY A 471 -1.52 7.66 20.68
CA GLY A 471 -1.56 9.04 20.19
C GLY A 471 -2.90 9.71 20.44
N LEU A 472 -4.02 9.02 20.20
CA LEU A 472 -5.37 9.51 20.48
C LEU A 472 -5.54 9.82 21.97
N LEU A 473 -5.25 8.85 22.85
CA LEU A 473 -5.46 9.03 24.29
C LEU A 473 -4.56 10.12 24.88
N HIS A 474 -3.29 10.21 24.47
CA HIS A 474 -2.41 11.29 24.88
C HIS A 474 -2.97 12.65 24.45
N TYR A 475 -3.47 12.74 23.22
CA TYR A 475 -4.01 13.98 22.66
C TYR A 475 -5.35 14.38 23.28
N GLU A 476 -6.31 13.48 23.35
CA GLU A 476 -7.68 13.78 23.72
C GLU A 476 -7.87 13.92 25.24
N ILE A 477 -7.15 13.14 26.05
CA ILE A 477 -7.18 13.32 27.51
C ILE A 477 -6.47 14.63 27.89
N ALA A 478 -5.42 15.04 27.18
CA ALA A 478 -4.84 16.36 27.36
C ALA A 478 -5.85 17.48 27.05
N ALA A 479 -6.66 17.31 26.00
CA ALA A 479 -7.72 18.25 25.67
C ALA A 479 -8.80 18.34 26.75
N GLU A 480 -9.27 17.20 27.27
CA GLU A 480 -10.23 17.16 28.39
C GLU A 480 -9.67 17.86 29.65
N ARG A 481 -8.40 17.59 29.99
CA ARG A 481 -7.73 18.23 31.14
C ARG A 481 -7.54 19.72 30.94
N ALA A 482 -7.15 20.15 29.75
CA ALA A 482 -6.99 21.56 29.42
C ALA A 482 -8.33 22.30 29.52
N ALA A 483 -9.40 21.74 28.99
CA ALA A 483 -10.74 22.33 29.09
C ALA A 483 -11.23 22.46 30.55
N ALA A 484 -10.85 21.54 31.42
CA ALA A 484 -11.21 21.57 32.84
C ALA A 484 -10.40 22.58 33.67
N ARG A 485 -9.34 23.18 33.11
CA ARG A 485 -8.51 24.17 33.81
C ARG A 485 -9.27 25.49 33.99
N ARG A 486 -9.16 26.08 35.19
CA ARG A 486 -9.88 27.32 35.57
C ARG A 486 -9.45 28.54 34.74
N ASP A 487 -8.22 28.55 34.25
CA ASP A 487 -7.65 29.61 33.43
C ASP A 487 -8.06 29.51 31.94
N VAL A 488 -8.74 28.44 31.53
CA VAL A 488 -9.29 28.31 30.18
C VAL A 488 -10.67 28.93 30.12
N GLN A 489 -10.80 29.95 29.27
CA GLN A 489 -11.99 30.80 29.10
C GLN A 489 -12.52 30.77 27.66
N GLY A 490 -11.88 30.00 26.77
CA GLY A 490 -12.25 29.86 25.37
C GLY A 490 -11.09 29.35 24.51
N PRO A 491 -11.24 29.30 23.17
CA PRO A 491 -10.26 28.71 22.25
C PRO A 491 -8.85 29.30 22.36
N GLY A 492 -8.74 30.62 22.57
CA GLY A 492 -7.45 31.31 22.68
C GLY A 492 -6.64 30.93 23.92
N THR A 493 -7.29 30.74 25.07
CA THR A 493 -6.63 30.30 26.31
C THR A 493 -6.52 28.77 26.39
N PHE A 494 -7.33 28.05 25.63
CA PHE A 494 -7.25 26.60 25.51
C PHE A 494 -5.95 26.14 24.82
N VAL A 495 -5.52 26.77 23.72
CA VAL A 495 -4.34 26.30 22.96
C VAL A 495 -3.07 26.17 23.82
N PRO A 496 -2.67 27.20 24.61
CA PRO A 496 -1.53 27.05 25.51
C PRO A 496 -1.76 25.99 26.58
N ALA A 497 -2.95 25.97 27.20
CA ALA A 497 -3.28 25.00 28.24
C ALA A 497 -3.28 23.55 27.73
N PHE A 498 -3.66 23.36 26.47
CA PHE A 498 -3.64 22.09 25.77
C PHE A 498 -2.21 21.59 25.54
N ILE A 499 -1.33 22.46 25.06
CA ILE A 499 0.10 22.15 24.88
C ILE A 499 0.75 21.81 26.23
N ASP A 500 0.42 22.54 27.29
CA ASP A 500 0.89 22.23 28.65
C ASP A 500 0.45 20.83 29.11
N GLU A 501 -0.82 20.48 28.92
CA GLU A 501 -1.35 19.19 29.35
C GLU A 501 -0.80 18.01 28.53
N LEU A 502 -0.48 18.21 27.24
CA LEU A 502 0.28 17.23 26.45
C LEU A 502 1.66 16.96 27.08
N ALA A 503 2.41 18.03 27.39
CA ALA A 503 3.73 17.92 28.02
C ALA A 503 3.65 17.34 29.44
N ARG A 504 2.58 17.64 30.17
CA ARG A 504 2.32 17.11 31.51
C ARG A 504 2.04 15.62 31.48
N ILE A 505 1.16 15.15 30.58
CA ILE A 505 0.89 13.70 30.44
C ILE A 505 2.17 12.93 30.10
N ARG A 506 3.00 13.46 29.20
CA ARG A 506 4.32 12.88 28.90
C ARG A 506 5.16 12.76 30.16
N SER A 507 5.32 13.85 30.90
CA SER A 507 6.17 13.91 32.11
C SER A 507 5.68 12.94 33.19
N LEU A 508 4.38 12.95 33.50
CA LEU A 508 3.77 11.99 34.43
C LEU A 508 4.03 10.54 34.01
N THR A 509 3.89 10.22 32.72
CA THR A 509 4.09 8.87 32.19
C THR A 509 5.54 8.39 32.33
N VAL A 510 6.51 9.30 32.14
CA VAL A 510 7.95 9.03 32.35
C VAL A 510 8.26 8.84 33.83
N GLU A 511 7.62 9.60 34.72
CA GLU A 511 7.73 9.46 36.18
C GLU A 511 7.01 8.22 36.74
N GLY A 512 6.27 7.49 35.90
CA GLY A 512 5.51 6.30 36.28
C GLY A 512 4.09 6.59 36.79
N ASP A 513 3.64 7.85 36.80
CA ASP A 513 2.26 8.21 37.09
C ASP A 513 1.37 8.07 35.85
N VAL A 514 0.60 6.98 35.82
CA VAL A 514 -0.32 6.65 34.73
C VAL A 514 -1.79 6.91 35.09
N LYS A 515 -2.09 7.61 36.19
CA LYS A 515 -3.48 7.89 36.61
C LYS A 515 -4.30 8.64 35.57
N TRP A 516 -3.64 9.35 34.66
CA TRP A 516 -4.32 10.01 33.55
C TRP A 516 -5.09 9.04 32.65
N LEU A 517 -4.68 7.77 32.57
CA LEU A 517 -5.39 6.74 31.82
C LEU A 517 -6.70 6.29 32.46
N GLU A 518 -6.99 6.64 33.72
CA GLU A 518 -8.31 6.40 34.30
C GLU A 518 -9.42 7.14 33.53
N GLY A 519 -9.07 8.19 32.78
CA GLY A 519 -9.97 8.90 31.88
C GLY A 519 -10.16 8.23 30.51
N ALA A 520 -9.47 7.13 30.19
CA ALA A 520 -9.54 6.50 28.88
C ALA A 520 -10.92 5.88 28.60
N LYS A 521 -11.53 6.26 27.48
CA LYS A 521 -12.85 5.81 27.02
C LYS A 521 -12.69 5.02 25.72
N VAL A 522 -12.07 3.85 25.80
CA VAL A 522 -11.82 2.96 24.65
C VAL A 522 -12.73 1.74 24.71
N LYS A 523 -13.36 1.40 23.60
CA LYS A 523 -14.20 0.19 23.45
C LYS A 523 -13.80 -0.57 22.21
N ALA A 524 -13.62 -1.89 22.32
CA ALA A 524 -13.58 -2.76 21.16
C ALA A 524 -14.96 -2.75 20.49
N VAL A 525 -15.00 -2.67 19.17
CA VAL A 525 -16.24 -2.65 18.40
C VAL A 525 -16.17 -3.63 17.24
N GLU A 526 -17.26 -4.35 17.03
CA GLU A 526 -17.44 -5.27 15.91
C GLU A 526 -18.70 -4.87 15.13
N VAL A 527 -18.73 -5.29 13.86
CA VAL A 527 -19.91 -5.24 12.98
C VAL A 527 -20.23 -6.65 12.56
#